data_AF-A0A951KM62-F1
#
_entry.id   AF-A0A951KM62-F1
#
_cell.length_a   1.000
_cell.length_b   1.000
_cell.length_c   1.000
_cell.angle_alpha   90.00
_cell.angle_beta   90.00
_cell.angle_gamma   90.00
#
_symmetry.space_group_name_H-M   'P 1'
#
loop_
_entity.id
_entity.type
_entity.pdbx_description
1 polymer ?
#
loop_
_entity_poly.entity_id
_entity_poly.type
_entity_poly.pdbx_seq_one_letter_code
_entity_poly.pdbx_strand_id
1 'polypeptide(L)'
;MDCDGPVIAITPLTDRIIRVRLAPEGAFEPRRSWAVARSDEEFPGATVELSATEQTLFLQTAALTLRIALDSGKLSFFDAGQQPFCADEVGLQWHSDGAGARRVACSKRIEAGEHFYGFGERTGQLDK
;
A
#
# COMPACT_ATOMS: atom_id res chain seq x y z
N MET A 1 11.82 6.19 -15.26
CA MET A 1 11.18 5.72 -16.50
C MET A 1 9.90 6.52 -16.59
N ASP A 2 9.72 7.32 -17.63
CA ASP A 2 8.45 8.00 -17.87
C ASP A 2 7.43 6.90 -18.19
N CYS A 3 6.54 6.65 -17.24
CA CYS A 3 5.43 5.75 -17.43
C CYS A 3 4.26 6.66 -17.77
N ASP A 4 3.86 6.73 -19.05
CA ASP A 4 2.65 7.44 -19.54
C ASP A 4 1.34 6.82 -19.00
N GLY A 5 1.36 6.34 -17.76
CA GLY A 5 0.33 5.56 -17.12
C GLY A 5 0.46 5.59 -15.59
N PRO A 6 -0.41 4.87 -14.90
CA PRO A 6 -0.46 4.88 -13.43
C PRO A 6 0.86 4.37 -12.83
N VAL A 7 1.33 5.06 -11.79
CA VAL A 7 2.54 4.70 -11.05
C VAL A 7 2.19 4.36 -9.60
N ILE A 8 2.73 3.25 -9.10
CA ILE A 8 2.68 2.87 -7.69
C ILE A 8 4.08 3.04 -7.11
N ALA A 9 4.20 3.85 -6.06
CA ALA A 9 5.43 3.97 -5.29
C ALA A 9 5.31 3.16 -4.01
N ILE A 10 6.30 2.31 -3.77
CA ILE A 10 6.46 1.50 -2.57
C ILE A 10 7.72 1.96 -1.85
N THR A 11 7.57 2.46 -0.62
CA THR A 11 8.68 3.02 0.16
C THR A 11 8.71 2.39 1.54
N PRO A 12 9.67 1.50 1.82
CA PRO A 12 9.93 1.01 3.17
C PRO A 12 10.51 2.13 4.04
N LEU A 13 9.69 2.67 4.94
CA LEU A 13 10.11 3.72 5.88
C LEU A 13 10.85 3.12 7.08
N THR A 14 10.48 1.91 7.49
CA THR A 14 11.18 1.09 8.49
C THR A 14 11.02 -0.38 8.10
N ASP A 15 11.68 -1.30 8.81
CA ASP A 15 11.45 -2.74 8.61
C ASP A 15 9.98 -3.16 8.77
N ARG A 16 9.16 -2.37 9.47
CA ARG A 16 7.75 -2.66 9.78
C ARG A 16 6.74 -1.69 9.17
N ILE A 17 7.21 -0.68 8.44
CA ILE A 17 6.34 0.36 7.87
C ILE A 17 6.67 0.51 6.40
N ILE A 18 5.73 0.15 5.55
CA ILE A 18 5.80 0.36 4.11
C ILE A 18 4.74 1.38 3.73
N ARG A 19 5.17 2.45 3.07
CA ARG A 19 4.26 3.40 2.44
C ARG A 19 3.95 2.97 1.03
N VAL A 20 2.66 2.99 0.69
CA VAL A 20 2.15 2.78 -0.66
C VAL A 20 1.51 4.07 -1.14
N ARG A 21 1.86 4.52 -2.34
CA ARG A 21 1.22 5.67 -3.00
C ARG A 21 0.83 5.28 -4.42
N LEU A 22 -0.37 5.71 -4.83
CA LEU A 22 -0.83 5.63 -6.21
C LEU A 22 -0.82 7.03 -6.83
N ALA A 23 -0.23 7.14 -8.02
CA ALA A 23 -0.35 8.28 -8.91
C ALA A 23 -1.07 7.82 -10.20
N PRO A 24 -2.40 8.00 -10.30
CA PRO A 24 -3.18 7.58 -11.46
C PRO A 24 -2.69 8.15 -12.81
N GLU A 25 -2.12 9.35 -12.78
CA GLU A 25 -1.65 10.10 -13.94
C GLU A 25 -0.12 10.05 -14.08
N GLY A 26 0.54 9.11 -13.39
CA GLY A 26 1.98 8.89 -13.46
C GLY A 26 2.83 9.87 -12.63
N ALA A 27 2.29 11.03 -12.26
CA ALA A 27 2.98 12.02 -11.43
C ALA A 27 2.49 12.07 -9.98
N PHE A 28 3.43 12.12 -9.03
CA PHE A 28 3.13 12.31 -7.62
C PHE A 28 3.10 13.80 -7.25
N GLU A 29 1.98 14.24 -6.70
CA GLU A 29 1.90 15.55 -6.05
C GLU A 29 2.81 15.64 -4.82
N PRO A 30 3.31 16.84 -4.48
CA PRO A 30 4.09 17.06 -3.25
C PRO A 30 3.34 16.57 -2.01
N ARG A 31 4.06 15.91 -1.11
CA ARG A 31 3.48 15.39 0.12
C ARG A 31 3.09 16.54 1.06
N ARG A 32 1.79 16.68 1.34
CA ARG A 32 1.24 17.58 2.36
C ARG A 32 0.38 16.81 3.36
N SER A 33 1.02 16.02 4.22
CA SER A 33 0.31 15.29 5.28
C SER A 33 0.20 16.14 6.53
N TRP A 34 -1.01 16.24 7.08
CA TRP A 34 -1.28 16.88 8.37
C TRP A 34 -1.21 15.89 9.54
N ALA A 35 -1.20 14.59 9.25
CA ALA A 35 -1.13 13.53 10.26
C ALA A 35 0.29 12.96 10.41
N VAL A 36 1.08 12.93 9.33
CA VAL A 36 2.46 12.44 9.33
C VAL A 36 3.40 13.63 9.19
N ALA A 37 3.84 14.19 10.31
CA ALA A 37 4.70 15.37 10.35
C ALA A 37 6.06 15.12 9.70
N ARG A 38 6.69 13.99 10.04
CA ARG A 38 8.00 13.56 9.55
C ARG A 38 8.02 13.33 8.03
N SER A 39 9.06 13.78 7.33
CA SER A 39 9.34 13.45 5.92
C SER A 39 9.80 12.00 5.76
N ASP A 40 9.79 11.45 4.54
CA ASP A 40 10.14 10.03 4.36
C ASP A 40 11.63 9.78 4.59
N GLU A 41 12.44 10.79 4.29
CA GLU A 41 13.89 10.82 4.46
C GLU A 41 14.31 10.86 5.94
N GLU A 42 13.43 11.30 6.84
CA GLU A 42 13.68 11.33 8.28
C GLU A 42 13.36 10.00 8.97
N PHE A 43 12.76 9.03 8.28
CA PHE A 43 12.62 7.68 8.80
C PHE A 43 13.96 6.92 8.66
N PRO A 44 14.26 5.95 9.55
CA PRO A 44 15.53 5.22 9.50
C PRO A 44 15.69 4.36 8.23
N GLY A 45 14.64 4.16 7.45
CA GLY A 45 14.63 3.27 6.30
C GLY A 45 14.64 1.80 6.71
N ALA A 46 14.77 0.93 5.72
CA ALA A 46 14.96 -0.51 5.91
C ALA A 46 16.04 -1.00 4.96
N THR A 47 16.78 -2.04 5.35
CA THR A 47 17.50 -2.85 4.36
C THR A 47 16.47 -3.65 3.59
N VAL A 48 16.52 -3.54 2.26
CA VAL A 48 15.54 -4.15 1.37
C VAL A 48 16.23 -5.13 0.44
N GLU A 49 15.70 -6.36 0.40
CA GLU A 49 16.00 -7.33 -0.64
C GLU A 49 14.89 -7.32 -1.68
N LEU A 50 15.27 -7.18 -2.94
CA LEU A 50 14.36 -7.25 -4.08
C LEU A 50 14.66 -8.52 -4.87
N SER A 51 13.62 -9.29 -5.16
CA SER A 51 13.70 -10.43 -6.08
C SER A 51 12.45 -10.46 -6.96
N ALA A 52 12.55 -11.08 -8.14
CA ALA A 52 11.44 -11.14 -9.08
C ALA A 52 11.36 -12.52 -9.73
N THR A 53 10.13 -12.93 -10.03
CA THR A 53 9.82 -13.94 -11.03
C THR A 53 9.21 -13.25 -12.27
N GLU A 54 8.79 -14.02 -13.26
CA GLU A 54 8.09 -13.47 -14.43
C GLU A 54 6.77 -12.77 -14.08
N GLN A 55 6.10 -13.19 -12.99
CA GLN A 55 4.77 -12.70 -12.63
C GLN A 55 4.73 -11.91 -11.32
N THR A 56 5.80 -11.91 -10.52
CA THR A 56 5.78 -11.33 -9.17
C THR A 56 7.08 -10.63 -8.82
N LEU A 57 6.97 -9.43 -8.29
CA LEU A 57 8.06 -8.72 -7.61
C LEU A 57 7.91 -8.90 -6.10
N PHE A 58 9.01 -9.23 -5.44
CA PHE A 58 9.11 -9.41 -4.01
C PHE A 58 9.97 -8.28 -3.43
N LEU A 59 9.48 -7.69 -2.36
CA LEU A 59 10.21 -6.73 -1.53
C LEU A 59 10.23 -7.27 -0.11
N GLN A 60 11.43 -7.49 0.42
CA GLN A 60 11.63 -8.06 1.75
C GLN A 60 12.41 -7.09 2.63
N THR A 61 11.89 -6.84 3.83
CA THR A 61 12.60 -6.19 4.93
C THR A 61 12.91 -7.22 6.02
N ALA A 62 13.55 -6.81 7.12
CA ALA A 62 13.80 -7.73 8.23
C ALA A 62 12.51 -8.25 8.92
N ALA A 63 11.35 -7.62 8.70
CA ALA A 63 10.10 -7.99 9.39
C ALA A 63 8.89 -8.22 8.46
N LEU A 64 8.96 -7.80 7.19
CA LEU A 64 7.84 -7.86 6.26
C LEU A 64 8.27 -8.41 4.91
N THR A 65 7.36 -9.09 4.23
CA THR A 65 7.45 -9.38 2.81
C THR A 65 6.26 -8.79 2.09
N LEU A 66 6.50 -7.98 1.07
CA LEU A 66 5.49 -7.52 0.13
C LEU A 66 5.65 -8.29 -1.19
N ARG A 67 4.55 -8.86 -1.67
CA ARG A 67 4.45 -9.46 -3.01
C ARG A 67 3.60 -8.54 -3.89
N ILE A 68 4.08 -8.30 -5.10
CA ILE A 68 3.45 -7.42 -6.09
C ILE A 68 3.21 -8.26 -7.34
N ALA A 69 1.95 -8.52 -7.67
CA ALA A 69 1.58 -9.20 -8.90
C ALA A 69 1.76 -8.24 -10.08
N LEU A 70 2.63 -8.59 -11.04
CA LEU A 70 3.02 -7.67 -12.12
C LEU A 70 1.92 -7.47 -13.17
N ASP A 71 1.01 -8.43 -13.31
CA ASP A 71 -0.11 -8.40 -14.26
C ASP A 71 -1.27 -7.49 -13.81
N SER A 72 -1.47 -7.37 -12.50
CA SER A 72 -2.66 -6.79 -11.89
C SER A 72 -2.36 -5.69 -10.89
N GLY A 73 -1.10 -5.52 -10.48
CA GLY A 73 -0.67 -4.56 -9.48
C GLY A 73 -1.15 -4.88 -8.06
N LYS A 74 -1.67 -6.08 -7.81
CA LYS A 74 -2.14 -6.50 -6.48
C LYS A 74 -0.99 -6.58 -5.49
N LEU A 75 -1.21 -6.05 -4.30
CA LEU A 75 -0.27 -6.04 -3.19
C LEU A 75 -0.71 -7.04 -2.11
N SER A 76 0.21 -7.89 -1.68
CA SER A 76 0.01 -8.82 -0.56
C SER A 76 1.15 -8.72 0.43
N PHE A 77 0.82 -8.42 1.68
CA PHE A 77 1.76 -8.26 2.79
C PHE A 77 1.76 -9.49 3.67
N PHE A 78 2.96 -9.92 4.04
CA PHE A 78 3.24 -11.07 4.87
C PHE A 78 4.16 -10.68 6.02
N ASP A 79 3.98 -11.31 7.16
CA ASP A 79 4.89 -11.17 8.29
C ASP A 79 6.20 -11.96 8.10
N ALA A 80 7.07 -11.93 9.10
CA ALA A 80 8.33 -12.68 9.10
C ALA A 80 8.14 -14.21 9.01
N GLY A 81 6.96 -14.74 9.39
CA GLY A 81 6.56 -16.14 9.29
C GLY A 81 5.90 -16.51 7.96
N GLN A 82 5.90 -15.60 6.98
CA GLN A 82 5.22 -15.74 5.69
C GLN A 82 3.69 -15.94 5.81
N GLN A 83 3.09 -15.47 6.91
CA GLN A 83 1.63 -15.45 7.05
C GLN A 83 1.08 -14.16 6.43
N PRO A 84 0.10 -14.24 5.51
CA PRO A 84 -0.54 -13.06 4.95
C PRO A 84 -1.38 -12.36 6.03
N PHE A 85 -1.26 -11.03 6.13
CA PHE A 85 -2.08 -10.23 7.05
C PHE A 85 -2.81 -9.07 6.37
N CYS A 86 -2.47 -8.76 5.12
CA CYS A 86 -3.18 -7.75 4.33
C CYS A 86 -2.96 -8.05 2.85
N ALA A 87 -4.02 -8.41 2.13
CA ALA A 87 -3.95 -8.71 0.71
C ALA A 87 -5.03 -7.95 -0.06
N ASP A 88 -4.67 -7.44 -1.22
CA ASP A 88 -5.62 -6.84 -2.16
C ASP A 88 -6.60 -7.91 -2.69
N GLU A 89 -7.90 -7.65 -2.58
CA GLU A 89 -8.93 -8.46 -3.24
C GLU A 89 -8.91 -8.18 -4.76
N VAL A 90 -8.83 -6.89 -5.10
CA VAL A 90 -8.56 -6.39 -6.46
C VAL A 90 -7.43 -5.37 -6.41
N GLY A 91 -6.72 -5.17 -7.52
CA GLY A 91 -5.65 -4.18 -7.61
C GLY A 91 -6.16 -2.76 -7.32
N LEU A 92 -5.25 -1.84 -7.01
CA LEU A 92 -5.58 -0.44 -6.69
C LEU A 92 -6.49 0.18 -7.78
N GLN A 93 -7.54 0.88 -7.36
CA GLN A 93 -8.57 1.39 -8.25
C GLN A 93 -8.63 2.91 -8.19
N TRP A 94 -8.86 3.53 -9.35
CA TRP A 94 -9.13 4.96 -9.43
C TRP A 94 -10.11 5.26 -10.55
N HIS A 95 -10.81 6.39 -10.42
CA HIS A 95 -11.69 6.92 -11.44
C HIS A 95 -11.55 8.43 -11.49
N SER A 96 -11.50 8.99 -12.71
CA SER A 96 -11.59 10.43 -12.97
C SER A 96 -12.88 10.66 -13.76
N ASP A 97 -13.76 11.52 -13.26
CA ASP A 97 -15.03 11.82 -13.94
C ASP A 97 -14.92 12.99 -14.95
N GLY A 98 -13.70 13.42 -15.28
CA GLY A 98 -13.45 14.52 -16.23
C GLY A 98 -13.80 15.91 -15.69
N ALA A 99 -14.53 16.01 -14.57
CA ALA A 99 -14.87 17.26 -13.88
C ALA A 99 -13.87 17.62 -12.76
N GLY A 100 -12.76 16.87 -12.67
CA GLY A 100 -11.70 17.07 -11.69
C GLY A 100 -11.89 16.29 -10.38
N ALA A 101 -12.99 15.56 -10.19
CA ALA A 101 -13.15 14.70 -9.03
C ALA A 101 -12.43 13.36 -9.26
N ARG A 102 -11.40 13.11 -8.44
CA ARG A 102 -10.66 11.85 -8.43
C ARG A 102 -11.16 10.97 -7.28
N ARG A 103 -11.63 9.77 -7.60
CA ARG A 103 -11.94 8.74 -6.60
C ARG A 103 -10.82 7.72 -6.61
N VAL A 104 -10.32 7.37 -5.44
CA VAL A 104 -9.35 6.28 -5.25
C VAL A 104 -9.98 5.28 -4.30
N ALA A 105 -9.86 3.99 -4.62
CA ALA A 105 -10.34 2.91 -3.79
C ALA A 105 -9.26 1.83 -3.65
N CYS A 106 -9.23 1.22 -2.46
CA CYS A 106 -8.41 0.07 -2.15
C CYS A 106 -9.34 -0.98 -1.52
N SER A 107 -9.31 -2.19 -2.07
CA SER A 107 -10.16 -3.29 -1.65
C SER A 107 -9.27 -4.39 -1.11
N LYS A 108 -9.41 -4.70 0.17
CA LYS A 108 -8.66 -5.76 0.84
C LYS A 108 -9.53 -6.99 1.02
N ARG A 109 -8.92 -8.17 0.96
CA ARG A 109 -9.55 -9.39 1.44
C ARG A 109 -9.74 -9.29 2.94
N ILE A 110 -10.92 -9.72 3.41
CA ILE A 110 -11.23 -9.85 4.84
C ILE A 110 -11.28 -11.34 5.15
N GLU A 111 -10.43 -11.79 6.07
CA GLU A 111 -10.37 -13.20 6.46
C GLU A 111 -11.41 -13.56 7.53
N ALA A 112 -11.76 -14.83 7.63
CA ALA A 112 -12.70 -15.30 8.64
C ALA A 112 -12.10 -15.09 10.05
N GLY A 113 -12.83 -14.38 10.90
CA GLY A 113 -12.38 -14.01 12.25
C GLY A 113 -11.44 -12.80 12.28
N GLU A 114 -11.29 -12.08 11.17
CA GLU A 114 -10.70 -10.75 11.17
C GLU A 114 -11.69 -9.74 11.77
N HIS A 115 -11.21 -8.91 12.68
CA HIS A 115 -11.99 -7.92 13.41
C HIS A 115 -11.36 -6.54 13.25
N PHE A 116 -12.19 -5.50 13.08
CA PHE A 116 -11.72 -4.14 12.85
C PHE A 116 -12.11 -3.22 13.99
N TYR A 117 -11.11 -2.51 14.53
CA TYR A 117 -11.29 -1.58 15.66
C TYR A 117 -10.70 -0.20 15.35
N GLY A 118 -11.17 0.83 16.05
CA GLY A 118 -10.69 2.20 15.90
C GLY A 118 -11.67 3.10 15.15
N PHE A 119 -11.21 3.76 14.08
CA PHE A 119 -11.96 4.77 13.30
C PHE A 119 -12.35 6.05 14.05
N GLY A 120 -11.67 6.32 15.16
CA GLY A 120 -11.88 7.52 15.99
C GLY A 120 -13.14 7.44 16.84
N GLU A 121 -13.68 8.60 17.19
CA GLU A 121 -14.92 8.69 17.98
C GLU A 121 -16.14 8.40 17.10
N ARG A 122 -16.74 7.23 17.30
CA ARG A 122 -17.92 6.75 16.54
C ARG A 122 -18.92 6.09 17.48
N THR A 123 -20.20 6.29 17.21
CA THR A 123 -21.28 5.50 17.82
C THR A 123 -21.37 4.11 17.20
N GLY A 124 -22.01 3.15 17.88
CA GLY A 124 -22.22 1.78 17.40
C GLY A 124 -21.35 0.74 18.10
N GLN A 125 -21.28 -0.47 17.54
CA GLN A 125 -20.48 -1.57 18.09
C GLN A 125 -18.97 -1.27 18.04
N LEU A 126 -18.22 -1.86 18.96
CA LEU A 126 -16.76 -1.73 19.00
C LEU A 126 -16.11 -2.41 17.78
N ASP A 127 -16.57 -3.63 17.48
CA ASP A 127 -16.22 -4.40 16.29
C ASP A 127 -16.97 -3.83 15.06
N LYS A 128 -16.23 -3.50 14.00
CA LYS A 128 -16.73 -2.76 12.82
C LYS A 128 -16.93 -3.62 11.59
#